data_AF-A0A316S7A2-F1
#
_entry.id   AF-A0A316S7A2-F1
#
_cell.length_a   1.000
_cell.length_b   1.000
_cell.length_c   1.000
_cell.angle_alpha   90.00
_cell.angle_beta   90.00
_cell.angle_gamma   90.00
#
_symmetry.space_group_name_H-M   'P 1'
#
loop_
_entity.id
_entity.type
_entity.pdbx_description
1 polymer ?
#
loop_
_entity_poly.entity_id
_entity_poly.type
_entity_poly.pdbx_seq_one_letter_code
_entity_poly.pdbx_strand_id
1 'polypeptide(L)'
;MTNKELIEFVLSNESEIRKAVFERRQDGCLPKTGGGSSGHCRISDPTAQNAIRNVLDVPTVVVEYGPAICGRRNSVTLRHPERWLKVAEYTREYFAGSVSGRIMVMRYRENKTRQEICSALKINKPRFFTMLSNICKFAEGVAIGMGVIAPRH
;
A
#
# COMPACT_ATOMS: atom_id res chain seq x y z
N MET A 1 13.86 -3.16 -1.21
CA MET A 1 13.18 -2.06 -0.50
C MET A 1 13.36 -2.24 0.99
N THR A 2 13.77 -1.19 1.68
CA THR A 2 13.71 -1.13 3.15
C THR A 2 12.24 -0.99 3.60
N ASN A 3 11.92 -1.33 4.86
CA ASN A 3 10.57 -1.15 5.41
C ASN A 3 10.06 0.29 5.21
N LYS A 4 10.95 1.26 5.43
CA LYS A 4 10.66 2.69 5.28
C LYS A 4 10.31 3.05 3.83
N GLU A 5 11.10 2.58 2.86
CA GLU A 5 10.82 2.82 1.43
C GLU A 5 9.48 2.21 1.02
N LEU A 6 9.15 1.02 1.55
CA LEU A 6 7.88 0.36 1.26
C LEU A 6 6.69 1.13 1.83
N ILE A 7 6.80 1.63 3.06
CA ILE A 7 5.78 2.47 3.68
C ILE A 7 5.60 3.77 2.87
N GLU A 8 6.70 4.45 2.53
CA GLU A 8 6.64 5.67 1.71
C GLU A 8 6.02 5.41 0.34
N PHE A 9 6.34 4.26 -0.27
CA PHE A 9 5.75 3.83 -1.53
C PHE A 9 4.24 3.63 -1.41
N VAL A 10 3.78 2.93 -0.38
CA VAL A 10 2.35 2.67 -0.15
C VAL A 10 1.59 3.96 0.11
N LEU A 11 2.13 4.85 0.93
CA LEU A 11 1.49 6.14 1.23
C LEU A 11 1.40 7.03 -0.01
N SER A 12 2.39 6.99 -0.89
CA SER A 12 2.42 7.79 -2.12
C SER A 12 1.52 7.24 -3.23
N ASN A 13 1.39 5.92 -3.34
CA ASN A 13 0.72 5.24 -4.46
C ASN A 13 -0.60 4.57 -4.04
N GLU A 14 -1.26 5.08 -3.01
CA GLU A 14 -2.50 4.49 -2.49
C GLU A 14 -3.59 4.35 -3.55
N SER A 15 -3.76 5.35 -4.42
CA SER A 15 -4.75 5.30 -5.51
C SER A 15 -4.43 4.20 -6.53
N GLU A 16 -3.16 4.05 -6.90
CA GLU A 16 -2.71 3.03 -7.84
C GLU A 16 -2.83 1.63 -7.23
N ILE A 17 -2.52 1.47 -5.94
CA ILE A 17 -2.71 0.21 -5.22
C ILE A 17 -4.21 -0.16 -5.19
N ARG A 18 -5.10 0.80 -4.88
CA ARG A 18 -6.56 0.57 -4.90
C ARG A 18 -7.04 0.15 -6.28
N LYS A 19 -6.58 0.84 -7.32
CA LYS A 19 -6.92 0.51 -8.71
C LYS A 19 -6.43 -0.88 -9.09
N ALA A 20 -5.19 -1.22 -8.77
CA ALA A 20 -4.62 -2.50 -9.10
C ALA A 20 -5.25 -3.66 -8.29
N VAL A 21 -5.69 -3.42 -7.05
CA VAL A 21 -6.53 -4.36 -6.28
C VAL A 21 -7.89 -4.57 -6.95
N PHE A 22 -8.53 -3.49 -7.39
CA PHE A 22 -9.82 -3.55 -8.07
C PHE A 22 -9.73 -4.30 -9.40
N GLU A 23 -8.73 -3.98 -10.23
CA GLU A 23 -8.44 -4.70 -11.47
C GLU A 23 -8.17 -6.17 -11.19
N ARG A 24 -7.37 -6.49 -10.17
CA ARG A 24 -7.10 -7.89 -9.79
C ARG A 24 -8.34 -8.64 -9.31
N ARG A 25 -9.29 -7.95 -8.66
CA ARG A 25 -10.58 -8.52 -8.27
C ARG A 25 -11.45 -8.81 -9.49
N GLN A 26 -11.43 -7.94 -10.51
CA GLN A 26 -12.19 -8.12 -11.75
C GLN A 26 -11.55 -9.12 -12.73
N ASP A 27 -10.23 -9.25 -12.74
CA ASP A 27 -9.48 -10.14 -13.63
C ASP A 27 -9.82 -11.60 -13.33
N GLY A 28 -10.80 -12.14 -14.04
CA GLY A 28 -11.37 -13.49 -13.90
C GLY A 28 -10.35 -14.65 -13.93
N CYS A 29 -9.07 -14.38 -14.25
CA CYS A 29 -8.01 -15.38 -14.26
C CYS A 29 -7.82 -16.01 -12.88
N LEU A 30 -8.20 -17.29 -12.78
CA LEU A 30 -7.88 -18.14 -11.64
C LEU A 30 -6.39 -18.02 -11.32
N PRO A 31 -5.99 -18.00 -10.03
CA PRO A 31 -4.63 -18.38 -9.72
C PRO A 31 -4.40 -19.74 -10.39
N LYS A 32 -3.32 -19.87 -11.18
CA LYS A 32 -2.88 -21.18 -11.71
C LYS A 32 -2.66 -22.10 -10.50
N THR A 33 -3.69 -22.82 -10.09
CA THR A 33 -3.56 -24.05 -9.31
C THR A 33 -2.85 -25.01 -10.25
N GLY A 34 -1.52 -25.07 -10.12
CA GLY A 34 -0.71 -26.06 -10.82
C GLY A 34 -1.31 -27.44 -10.58
N GLY A 35 -1.49 -28.19 -11.67
CA GLY A 35 -2.06 -29.54 -11.63
C GLY A 35 -1.21 -30.44 -10.76
N GLY A 36 -1.70 -30.71 -9.55
CA GLY A 36 -1.20 -31.73 -8.65
C GLY A 36 -2.38 -32.52 -8.15
N SER A 37 -2.49 -33.75 -8.62
CA SER A 37 -3.47 -34.76 -8.20
C SER A 37 -3.41 -34.96 -6.67
N SER A 38 -4.24 -34.24 -5.92
CA SER A 38 -4.46 -34.48 -4.50
C SER A 38 -5.88 -34.05 -4.09
N GLY A 39 -6.77 -35.04 -3.98
CA GLY A 39 -7.79 -35.16 -2.93
C GLY A 39 -8.82 -34.07 -2.65
N HIS A 40 -8.90 -32.96 -3.38
CA HIS A 40 -9.89 -31.91 -3.09
C HIS A 40 -11.14 -32.04 -3.97
N CYS A 41 -12.31 -32.08 -3.32
CA CYS A 41 -13.61 -32.00 -3.96
C CYS A 41 -13.62 -30.84 -4.95
N ARG A 42 -13.80 -31.14 -6.24
CA ARG A 42 -14.07 -30.14 -7.27
C ARG A 42 -15.32 -29.38 -6.83
N ILE A 43 -15.15 -28.16 -6.30
CA ILE A 43 -16.26 -27.23 -6.11
C ILE A 43 -16.64 -26.81 -7.53
N SER A 44 -17.56 -27.55 -8.13
CA SER A 44 -18.01 -27.37 -9.51
C SER A 44 -18.98 -26.20 -9.69
N ASP A 45 -19.38 -25.55 -8.59
CA ASP A 45 -20.28 -24.41 -8.63
C ASP A 45 -19.49 -23.11 -8.85
N PRO A 46 -19.58 -22.48 -10.04
CA PRO A 46 -18.92 -21.21 -10.32
C PRO A 46 -19.39 -20.08 -9.38
N THR A 47 -20.61 -20.18 -8.85
CA THR A 47 -21.15 -19.23 -7.85
C THR A 47 -20.42 -19.35 -6.52
N ALA A 48 -20.18 -20.58 -6.05
CA ALA A 48 -19.45 -20.82 -4.80
C ALA A 48 -17.99 -20.37 -4.92
N GLN A 49 -17.34 -20.62 -6.07
CA GLN A 49 -15.98 -20.14 -6.32
C GLN A 49 -15.90 -18.60 -6.37
N ASN A 50 -16.87 -17.94 -7.01
CA ASN A 50 -16.95 -16.48 -7.02
C ASN A 50 -17.24 -15.90 -5.63
N ALA A 51 -18.08 -16.55 -4.83
CA ALA A 51 -18.35 -16.16 -3.45
C ALA A 51 -17.09 -16.25 -2.59
N ILE A 52 -16.36 -17.38 -2.65
CA ILE A 52 -15.09 -17.55 -1.94
C ILE A 52 -14.07 -16.51 -2.39
N ARG A 53 -13.95 -16.25 -3.69
CA ARG A 53 -13.05 -15.23 -4.25
C ARG A 53 -13.36 -13.82 -3.74
N ASN A 54 -14.63 -13.48 -3.61
CA ASN A 54 -15.04 -12.17 -3.11
C ASN A 54 -14.67 -11.99 -1.63
N VAL A 55 -14.78 -13.06 -0.85
CA VAL A 55 -14.47 -13.09 0.59
C VAL A 55 -12.96 -13.11 0.86
N LEU A 56 -12.17 -13.79 0.02
CA LEU A 56 -10.72 -13.88 0.22
C LEU A 56 -10.01 -12.55 -0.12
N ASP A 57 -9.04 -12.21 0.73
CA ASP A 57 -8.16 -11.07 0.49
C ASP A 57 -7.31 -11.28 -0.77
N VAL A 58 -7.05 -10.20 -1.52
CA VAL A 58 -6.14 -10.27 -2.68
C VAL A 58 -4.72 -10.57 -2.20
N PRO A 59 -4.06 -11.65 -2.66
CA PRO A 59 -2.78 -12.07 -2.09
C PRO A 59 -1.63 -11.14 -2.50
N THR A 60 -1.57 -10.76 -3.77
CA THR A 60 -0.46 -10.00 -4.35
C THR A 60 -0.94 -9.17 -5.54
N VAL A 61 -0.39 -7.97 -5.68
CA VAL A 61 -0.64 -7.05 -6.79
C VAL A 61 0.69 -6.48 -7.30
N VAL A 62 0.79 -6.25 -8.60
CA VAL A 62 1.92 -5.57 -9.23
C VAL A 62 1.52 -4.12 -9.48
N VAL A 63 2.28 -3.18 -8.93
CA VAL A 63 2.02 -1.74 -9.05
C VAL A 63 3.15 -1.12 -9.85
N GLU A 64 2.81 -0.48 -10.96
CA GLU A 64 3.75 0.29 -11.76
C GLU A 64 3.90 1.71 -11.21
N TYR A 65 5.12 2.25 -11.21
CA TYR A 65 5.41 3.59 -10.69
C TYR A 65 6.56 4.27 -11.43
N GLY A 66 6.59 5.59 -11.32
CA GLY A 66 7.62 6.44 -11.91
C GLY A 66 7.42 6.72 -13.41
N PRO A 67 8.30 7.55 -14.00
CA PRO A 67 8.26 7.86 -15.42
C PRO A 67 8.59 6.62 -16.26
N ALA A 68 7.93 6.49 -17.41
CA ALA A 68 8.28 5.44 -18.38
C ALA A 68 9.61 5.81 -19.06
N ILE A 69 10.66 5.06 -18.77
CA ILE A 69 11.96 5.21 -19.44
C ILE A 69 11.99 4.18 -20.56
N CYS A 70 12.12 4.63 -21.81
CA CYS A 70 12.13 3.76 -23.00
C CYS A 70 10.93 2.79 -23.05
N GLY A 71 9.73 3.28 -22.71
CA GLY A 71 8.49 2.48 -22.73
C GLY A 71 8.35 1.47 -21.60
N ARG A 72 9.29 1.41 -20.63
CA ARG A 72 9.19 0.56 -19.44
C ARG A 72 8.98 1.41 -18.19
N ARG A 73 8.05 0.98 -17.35
CA ARG A 73 7.85 1.54 -16.00
C ARG A 73 8.48 0.62 -14.96
N ASN A 74 8.89 1.19 -13.85
CA ASN A 74 9.30 0.39 -12.71
C ASN A 74 8.06 -0.27 -12.11
N SER A 75 8.17 -1.51 -11.67
CA SER A 75 7.08 -2.23 -11.03
C SER A 75 7.52 -2.81 -9.70
N VAL A 76 6.64 -2.71 -8.70
CA VAL A 76 6.82 -3.31 -7.38
C VAL A 76 5.70 -4.31 -7.16
N THR A 77 6.09 -5.52 -6.75
CA THR A 77 5.14 -6.55 -6.34
C THR A 77 4.83 -6.36 -4.86
N LEU A 78 3.59 -5.98 -4.55
CA LEU A 78 3.09 -5.75 -3.20
C LEU A 78 2.28 -6.96 -2.73
N ARG A 79 2.68 -7.56 -1.59
CA ARG A 79 1.94 -8.65 -0.93
C ARG A 79 0.95 -8.07 0.07
N HIS A 80 -0.21 -8.72 0.20
CA HIS A 80 -1.32 -8.29 1.07
C HIS A 80 -1.71 -6.81 0.89
N PRO A 81 -1.96 -6.36 -0.36
CA PRO A 81 -2.24 -4.95 -0.67
C PRO A 81 -3.41 -4.37 0.14
N GLU A 82 -4.45 -5.16 0.44
CA GLU A 82 -5.61 -4.67 1.21
C GLU A 82 -5.26 -4.35 2.66
N ARG A 83 -4.32 -5.10 3.26
CA ARG A 83 -3.80 -4.78 4.59
C ARG A 83 -2.95 -3.51 4.56
N TRP A 84 -2.18 -3.31 3.49
CA TRP A 84 -1.43 -2.06 3.28
C TRP A 84 -2.35 -0.84 3.09
N LEU A 85 -3.49 -1.01 2.44
CA LEU A 85 -4.49 0.05 2.34
C LEU A 85 -5.07 0.42 3.71
N LYS A 86 -5.34 -0.56 4.57
CA LYS A 86 -5.75 -0.31 5.97
C LYS A 86 -4.64 0.39 6.77
N VAL A 87 -3.37 0.03 6.57
CA VAL A 87 -2.23 0.73 7.20
C VAL A 87 -2.22 2.21 6.82
N ALA A 88 -2.40 2.52 5.53
CA ALA A 88 -2.44 3.89 5.03
C ALA A 88 -3.64 4.68 5.59
N GLU A 89 -4.81 4.03 5.68
CA GLU A 89 -6.02 4.59 6.24
C GLU A 89 -5.87 4.92 7.74
N TYR A 90 -5.46 3.96 8.56
CA TYR A 90 -5.24 4.18 9.99
C TYR A 90 -4.15 5.24 10.26
N THR A 91 -3.10 5.26 9.44
CA THR A 91 -2.07 6.31 9.53
C THR A 91 -2.66 7.69 9.27
N ARG A 92 -3.52 7.81 8.25
CA ARG A 92 -4.18 9.07 7.92
C ARG A 92 -5.15 9.52 9.00
N GLU A 93 -5.95 8.60 9.51
CA GLU A 93 -6.92 8.88 10.58
C GLU A 93 -6.22 9.34 11.86
N TYR A 94 -5.15 8.65 12.25
CA TYR A 94 -4.38 9.00 13.44
C TYR A 94 -3.78 10.41 13.37
N PHE A 95 -3.29 10.81 12.19
CA PHE A 95 -2.71 12.14 12.00
C PHE A 95 -3.72 13.18 11.51
N ALA A 96 -5.01 12.85 11.39
CA ALA A 96 -6.04 13.78 10.93
C ALA A 96 -6.11 15.01 11.85
N GLY A 97 -6.22 16.21 11.26
CA GLY A 97 -6.24 17.47 12.00
C GLY A 97 -4.89 17.94 12.55
N SER A 98 -3.83 17.12 12.50
CA SER A 98 -2.48 17.50 12.95
C SER A 98 -1.63 18.14 11.86
N VAL A 99 -0.55 18.85 12.25
CA VAL A 99 0.45 19.36 11.29
C VAL A 99 1.10 18.21 10.51
N SER A 100 1.35 17.06 11.16
CA SER A 100 1.89 15.86 10.52
C SER A 100 0.94 15.31 9.45
N GLY A 101 -0.38 15.35 9.69
CA GLY A 101 -1.39 14.98 8.70
C GLY A 101 -1.39 15.91 7.49
N ARG A 102 -1.21 17.22 7.70
CA ARG A 102 -1.04 18.18 6.59
C ARG A 102 0.24 17.90 5.78
N ILE A 103 1.34 17.57 6.44
CA ILE A 103 2.59 17.15 5.76
C ILE A 103 2.32 15.90 4.90
N MET A 104 1.61 14.92 5.44
CA MET A 104 1.27 13.68 4.73
C MET A 104 0.45 13.97 3.47
N VAL A 105 -0.58 14.81 3.55
CA VAL A 105 -1.40 15.21 2.40
C VAL A 105 -0.56 15.95 1.36
N MET A 106 0.17 16.99 1.75
CA MET A 106 0.96 17.79 0.82
C MET A 106 2.07 16.97 0.15
N ARG A 107 2.68 16.03 0.87
CA ARG A 107 3.77 15.21 0.34
C ARG A 107 3.28 14.10 -0.57
N TYR A 108 2.31 13.30 -0.11
CA TYR A 108 1.93 12.06 -0.79
C TYR A 108 0.75 12.22 -1.75
N ARG A 109 -0.14 13.21 -1.54
CA ARG A 109 -1.26 13.47 -2.46
C ARG A 109 -0.96 14.62 -3.41
N GLU A 110 -0.41 15.71 -2.91
CA GLU A 110 -0.13 16.91 -3.72
C GLU A 110 1.25 16.89 -4.38
N ASN A 111 2.11 15.91 -4.05
CA ASN A 111 3.48 15.79 -4.56
C ASN A 111 4.33 17.06 -4.40
N LYS A 112 4.06 17.86 -3.36
CA LYS A 112 4.79 19.11 -3.11
C LYS A 112 6.22 18.87 -2.67
N THR A 113 7.09 19.79 -3.08
CA THR A 113 8.50 19.72 -2.66
C THR A 113 8.64 20.03 -1.17
N ARG A 114 9.71 19.53 -0.55
CA ARG A 114 9.99 19.81 0.87
C ARG A 114 10.01 21.32 1.16
N GLN A 115 10.59 22.11 0.27
CA GLN A 115 10.71 23.56 0.45
C GLN A 115 9.33 24.22 0.46
N GLU A 116 8.44 23.84 -0.45
CA GLU A 116 7.05 24.30 -0.47
C GLU A 116 6.31 23.92 0.80
N ILE A 117 6.45 22.67 1.27
CA ILE A 117 5.78 22.20 2.50
C ILE A 117 6.27 23.00 3.72
N CYS A 118 7.59 23.17 3.85
CA CYS A 118 8.17 23.93 4.95
C CYS A 118 7.72 25.40 4.93
N SER A 119 7.64 26.01 3.75
CA SER A 119 7.16 27.38 3.56
C SER A 119 5.67 27.49 3.92
N ALA A 120 4.83 26.58 3.40
CA ALA A 120 3.39 26.57 3.62
C ALA A 120 3.00 26.34 5.09
N LEU A 121 3.74 25.49 5.81
CA LEU A 121 3.47 25.15 7.21
C LEU A 121 4.30 25.99 8.20
N LYS A 122 5.17 26.87 7.70
CA LYS A 122 6.11 27.68 8.51
C LYS A 122 6.92 26.83 9.50
N ILE A 123 7.47 25.72 9.02
CA ILE A 123 8.26 24.78 9.83
C ILE A 123 9.72 24.73 9.38
N ASN A 124 10.62 24.54 10.35
CA ASN A 124 12.03 24.35 10.08
C ASN A 124 12.31 22.96 9.50
N LYS A 125 13.38 22.86 8.69
CA LYS A 125 13.82 21.61 8.04
C LYS A 125 14.01 20.44 9.02
N PRO A 126 14.64 20.59 10.21
CA PRO A 126 14.77 19.48 11.15
C PRO A 126 13.42 18.97 11.65
N ARG A 127 12.51 19.90 11.97
CA ARG A 127 11.16 19.59 12.46
C ARG A 127 10.36 18.79 11.42
N PHE A 128 10.50 19.14 10.14
CA PHE A 128 9.91 18.37 9.04
C PHE A 128 10.38 16.91 9.03
N PHE A 129 11.70 16.67 9.14
CA PHE A 129 12.23 15.30 9.14
C PHE A 129 11.83 14.51 10.39
N THR A 130 11.77 15.14 11.55
CA THR A 130 11.28 14.50 12.78
C THR A 130 9.81 14.09 12.63
N MET A 131 8.96 14.98 12.10
CA MET A 131 7.55 14.67 11.86
C MET A 131 7.37 13.54 10.84
N LEU A 132 8.13 13.56 9.74
CA LEU A 132 8.09 12.51 8.73
C LEU A 132 8.57 11.17 9.29
N SER A 133 9.63 11.17 10.09
CA SER A 133 10.11 9.98 10.81
C SER A 133 9.05 9.41 11.73
N ASN A 134 8.33 10.27 12.48
CA ASN A 134 7.25 9.84 13.35
C ASN A 134 6.08 9.22 12.56
N ILE A 135 5.72 9.78 11.41
CA ILE A 135 4.70 9.21 10.52
C ILE A 135 5.12 7.81 10.05
N CYS A 136 6.36 7.67 9.56
CA CYS A 136 6.86 6.38 9.10
C CYS A 136 6.92 5.34 10.23
N LYS A 137 7.33 5.74 11.44
CA LYS A 137 7.37 4.84 12.62
C LYS A 137 5.97 4.39 13.05
N PHE A 138 5.00 5.31 13.03
CA PHE A 138 3.61 4.95 13.33
C PHE A 138 3.09 3.95 12.30
N ALA A 139 3.26 4.24 11.01
CA ALA A 139 2.86 3.34 9.93
C ALA A 139 3.57 1.97 10.01
N GLU A 140 4.84 1.93 10.41
CA GLU A 140 5.56 0.68 10.65
C GLU A 140 4.94 -0.13 11.80
N GLY A 141 4.58 0.53 12.91
CA GLY A 141 3.88 -0.12 14.02
C GLY A 141 2.53 -0.72 13.59
N VAL A 142 1.74 0.02 12.81
CA VAL A 142 0.47 -0.48 12.26
C VAL A 142 0.72 -1.63 11.29
N ALA A 143 1.74 -1.54 10.44
CA ALA A 143 2.11 -2.60 9.49
C ALA A 143 2.54 -3.90 10.20
N ILE A 144 3.24 -3.79 11.33
CA ILE A 144 3.56 -4.94 12.19
C ILE A 144 2.28 -5.52 12.80
N GLY A 145 1.39 -4.67 13.34
CA GLY A 145 0.10 -5.11 13.90
C GLY A 145 -0.81 -5.82 12.88
N MET A 146 -0.73 -5.42 11.60
CA MET A 146 -1.46 -6.05 10.49
C MET A 146 -0.75 -7.30 9.93
N GLY A 147 0.43 -7.65 10.45
CA GLY A 147 1.23 -8.80 10.04
C GLY A 147 1.79 -8.69 8.62
N VAL A 148 1.92 -7.48 8.06
CA VAL A 148 2.52 -7.27 6.73
C VAL A 148 4.03 -7.05 6.79
N ILE A 149 4.54 -6.61 7.94
CA ILE A 149 5.97 -6.51 8.25
C ILE A 149 6.26 -7.42 9.45
N ALA A 150 7.36 -8.18 9.37
CA ALA A 150 7.84 -8.95 10.51
C ALA A 150 8.52 -8.04 11.54
N PRO A 151 8.29 -8.21 12.85
CA PRO A 151 8.98 -7.45 13.87
C PRO A 151 10.48 -7.75 13.78
N ARG A 152 11.30 -6.69 13.78
CA ARG A 152 12.75 -6.83 13.91
C ARG A 152 13.05 -7.01 15.41
N HIS A 153 13.56 -8.18 15.77
CA HIS A 153 14.10 -8.46 17.10
C HIS A 153 15.51 -7.88 17.26
#